data_AF-A0A657IU06-F1
#
_entry.id   AF-A0A657IU06-F1
#
_cell.length_a   1.000
_cell.length_b   1.000
_cell.length_c   1.000
_cell.angle_alpha   90.00
_cell.angle_beta   90.00
_cell.angle_gamma   90.00
#
_symmetry.space_group_name_H-M   'P 1'
#
loop_
_entity.id
_entity.type
_entity.pdbx_description
1 polymer ?
#
loop_
_entity_poly.entity_id
_entity_poly.type
_entity_poly.pdbx_seq_one_letter_code
_entity_poly.pdbx_strand_id
1 'polypeptide(L)'
;MAVVGLVESLLTARLVDDITGTGSDKTREAWALGAANIAAGCFGAMGGCAMIGQTMINVRHGRARTRLSTLAAAGSVLLLALVLADLLAAMPMAALTAVMVFIAVTTFDWRSVAPRTLKRSPWPVTVVLVATVGLTVATHDLAIGVTSARCWPGCCRAGPARRSSDLSGRASTEG
;
A
#
# COMPACT_ATOMS: atom_id res chain seq x y z
N MET A 1 -1.20 -11.93 -4.30
CA MET A 1 -2.12 -10.78 -4.19
C MET A 1 -2.76 -10.64 -2.82
N ALA A 2 -3.38 -11.69 -2.24
CA ALA A 2 -4.07 -11.57 -0.95
C ALA A 2 -3.21 -10.96 0.20
N VAL A 3 -1.97 -11.43 0.38
CA VAL A 3 -1.08 -10.91 1.43
C VAL A 3 -0.71 -9.44 1.19
N VAL A 4 -0.35 -9.09 -0.04
CA VAL A 4 0.05 -7.71 -0.40
C VAL A 4 -1.12 -6.74 -0.26
N GLY A 5 -2.31 -7.12 -0.75
CA GLY A 5 -3.51 -6.30 -0.65
C GLY A 5 -3.98 -6.11 0.80
N LEU A 6 -3.86 -7.13 1.65
CA LEU A 6 -4.14 -6.98 3.08
C LEU A 6 -3.10 -6.09 3.77
N VAL A 7 -1.81 -6.23 3.47
CA VAL A 7 -0.78 -5.34 4.04
C VAL A 7 -1.02 -3.88 3.63
N GLU A 8 -1.35 -3.61 2.37
CA GLU A 8 -1.64 -2.26 1.88
C GLU A 8 -2.90 -1.67 2.52
N SER A 9 -4.02 -2.42 2.53
CA SER A 9 -5.25 -1.99 3.20
C SER A 9 -5.03 -1.71 4.68
N LEU A 10 -4.34 -2.61 5.39
CA LEU A 10 -4.09 -2.42 6.83
C LEU A 10 -3.17 -1.22 7.11
N LEU A 11 -2.15 -0.98 6.28
CA LEU A 11 -1.33 0.23 6.38
C LEU A 11 -2.13 1.51 6.07
N THR A 12 -3.03 1.45 5.08
CA THR A 12 -3.93 2.55 4.72
C THR A 12 -4.86 2.90 5.87
N ALA A 13 -5.51 1.89 6.44
CA ALA A 13 -6.43 2.06 7.55
C ALA A 13 -5.73 2.63 8.77
N ARG A 14 -4.49 2.19 9.06
CA ARG A 14 -3.69 2.80 10.13
C ARG A 14 -3.37 4.27 9.86
N LEU A 15 -2.93 4.60 8.64
CA LEU A 15 -2.63 5.98 8.28
C LEU A 15 -3.87 6.89 8.34
N VAL A 16 -5.02 6.37 7.91
CA VAL A 16 -6.29 7.11 7.97
C VAL A 16 -6.78 7.23 9.41
N ASP A 17 -6.75 6.16 10.20
CA ASP A 17 -7.11 6.14 11.62
C ASP A 17 -6.26 7.16 12.41
N ASP A 18 -4.97 7.27 12.12
CA ASP A 18 -4.06 8.24 12.74
C ASP A 18 -4.43 9.69 12.38
N ILE A 19 -4.99 9.93 11.18
CA ILE A 19 -5.43 11.25 10.72
C ILE A 19 -6.83 11.60 11.25
N THR A 20 -7.72 10.61 11.42
CA THR A 20 -9.13 10.83 11.81
C THR A 20 -9.45 10.56 13.27
N GLY A 21 -8.58 9.88 14.03
CA GLY A 21 -8.72 9.60 15.45
C GLY A 21 -9.77 8.53 15.81
N THR A 22 -10.22 7.74 14.83
CA THR A 22 -11.28 6.72 14.97
C THR A 22 -10.70 5.34 14.70
N GLY A 23 -10.88 4.36 15.59
CA GLY A 23 -10.35 3.01 15.38
C GLY A 23 -11.13 2.22 14.33
N SER A 24 -10.45 1.69 13.30
CA SER A 24 -11.04 0.81 12.30
C SER A 24 -10.85 -0.68 12.61
N ASP A 25 -11.92 -1.46 12.44
CA ASP A 25 -11.96 -2.92 12.57
C ASP A 25 -11.32 -3.62 11.38
N LYS A 26 -10.08 -4.09 11.57
CA LYS A 26 -9.25 -4.74 10.54
C LYS A 26 -9.83 -6.03 10.00
N THR A 27 -10.53 -6.78 10.85
CA THR A 27 -11.24 -8.01 10.45
C THR A 27 -12.36 -7.70 9.46
N ARG A 28 -13.06 -6.59 9.66
CA ARG A 28 -14.13 -6.15 8.76
C ARG A 28 -13.57 -5.64 7.43
N GLU A 29 -12.41 -5.00 7.45
CA GLU A 29 -11.71 -4.58 6.25
C GLU A 29 -11.18 -5.76 5.42
N ALA A 30 -10.61 -6.77 6.07
CA ALA A 30 -10.18 -8.00 5.41
C ALA A 30 -11.36 -8.75 4.76
N TRP A 31 -12.48 -8.87 5.47
CA TRP A 31 -13.71 -9.45 4.93
C TRP A 31 -14.29 -8.63 3.77
N ALA A 32 -14.30 -7.30 3.89
CA ALA A 32 -14.77 -6.41 2.84
C ALA A 32 -13.91 -6.53 1.57
N LEU A 33 -12.58 -6.58 1.71
CA LEU A 33 -11.66 -6.74 0.57
C LEU A 33 -11.82 -8.11 -0.10
N GLY A 34 -11.99 -9.17 0.69
CA GLY A 34 -12.24 -10.51 0.19
C GLY A 34 -13.55 -10.61 -0.59
N ALA A 35 -14.65 -10.12 -0.01
CA ALA A 35 -15.96 -10.10 -0.65
C ALA A 35 -15.96 -9.25 -1.94
N ALA A 36 -15.30 -8.09 -1.92
CA ALA A 36 -15.18 -7.22 -3.09
C ALA A 36 -14.42 -7.89 -4.24
N ASN A 37 -13.32 -8.59 -3.95
CA ASN A 37 -12.53 -9.29 -4.97
C ASN A 37 -13.26 -10.52 -5.53
N ILE A 38 -14.06 -11.23 -4.73
CA ILE A 38 -14.92 -12.32 -5.22
C ILE A 38 -15.99 -11.76 -6.16
N ALA A 39 -16.68 -10.70 -5.74
CA ALA A 39 -17.68 -10.03 -6.59
C ALA A 39 -17.04 -9.54 -7.91
N ALA A 40 -15.88 -8.88 -7.84
CA ALA A 40 -15.13 -8.43 -9.01
C ALA A 40 -14.79 -9.58 -9.96
N GLY A 41 -14.32 -10.72 -9.43
CA GLY A 41 -14.02 -11.91 -10.22
C GLY A 41 -15.25 -12.48 -10.95
N CYS A 42 -16.43 -12.44 -10.34
CA CYS A 42 -17.69 -12.85 -10.99
C CYS A 42 -18.07 -11.95 -12.19
N PHE A 43 -17.65 -10.69 -12.19
CA PHE A 43 -17.85 -9.74 -13.31
C PHE A 43 -16.67 -9.69 -14.28
N GLY A 44 -15.68 -10.58 -14.15
CA GLY A 44 -14.47 -10.59 -14.98
C GLY A 44 -13.51 -9.43 -14.72
N ALA A 45 -13.67 -8.70 -13.62
CA ALA A 45 -12.79 -7.61 -13.23
C ALA A 45 -11.51 -8.11 -12.56
N MET A 46 -10.41 -7.39 -12.76
CA MET A 46 -9.13 -7.68 -12.11
C MET A 46 -9.22 -7.41 -10.60
N GLY A 47 -8.68 -8.32 -9.79
CA GLY A 47 -8.65 -8.16 -8.33
C GLY A 47 -7.86 -6.92 -7.90
N GLY A 48 -8.41 -6.17 -6.94
CA GLY A 48 -7.87 -4.91 -6.45
C GLY A 48 -7.53 -4.91 -4.97
N CYS A 49 -7.02 -3.76 -4.51
CA CYS A 49 -6.75 -3.46 -3.11
C CYS A 49 -7.08 -1.99 -2.80
N ALA A 50 -7.09 -1.63 -1.52
CA ALA A 50 -7.30 -0.24 -1.14
C ALA A 50 -6.05 0.59 -1.42
N MET A 51 -6.16 1.59 -2.29
CA MET A 51 -5.03 2.43 -2.68
C MET A 51 -4.81 3.60 -1.72
N ILE A 52 -3.64 3.64 -1.07
CA ILE A 52 -3.25 4.72 -0.15
C ILE A 52 -3.27 6.09 -0.84
N GLY A 53 -2.65 6.19 -2.02
CA GLY A 53 -2.47 7.47 -2.71
C GLY A 53 -3.79 8.18 -3.02
N GLN A 54 -4.77 7.45 -3.56
CA GLN A 54 -6.09 8.01 -3.89
C GLN A 54 -6.90 8.31 -2.63
N THR A 55 -6.80 7.47 -1.60
CA THR A 55 -7.46 7.71 -0.31
C THR A 55 -6.93 8.98 0.36
N MET A 56 -5.61 9.20 0.33
CA MET A 56 -4.97 10.38 0.92
C MET A 56 -5.33 11.67 0.18
N ILE A 57 -5.40 11.63 -1.15
CA ILE A 57 -5.87 12.76 -1.97
C ILE A 57 -7.33 13.07 -1.63
N ASN A 58 -8.18 12.05 -1.53
CA ASN A 58 -9.60 12.19 -1.22
C ASN A 58 -9.86 12.78 0.17
N VAL A 59 -9.09 12.37 1.20
CA VAL A 59 -9.21 12.87 2.58
C VAL A 59 -8.59 14.25 2.78
N ARG A 60 -7.54 14.61 2.01
CA ARG A 60 -6.89 15.93 2.08
C ARG A 60 -7.64 17.01 1.32
N HIS A 61 -8.21 16.70 0.16
CA HIS A 61 -8.93 17.68 -0.67
C HIS A 61 -10.43 17.71 -0.41
N GLY A 62 -11.03 16.59 0.03
CA GLY A 62 -12.41 16.53 0.46
C GLY A 62 -12.48 16.32 1.97
N ARG A 63 -13.41 16.98 2.65
CA ARG A 63 -13.82 16.64 4.04
C ARG A 63 -14.60 15.30 4.06
N ALA A 64 -14.17 14.35 3.24
CA ALA A 64 -14.83 13.12 2.86
C ALA A 64 -14.49 12.01 3.86
N ARG A 65 -15.19 12.03 4.99
CA ARG A 65 -15.16 10.93 5.98
C ARG A 65 -16.26 9.89 5.76
N THR A 66 -17.08 10.06 4.72
CA THR A 66 -18.26 9.23 4.46
C THR A 66 -18.09 8.33 3.23
N ARG A 67 -18.68 7.13 3.28
CA ARG A 67 -18.67 6.12 2.19
C ARG A 67 -19.27 6.62 0.87
N LEU A 68 -20.03 7.71 0.91
CA LEU A 68 -20.59 8.37 -0.26
C LEU A 68 -19.51 8.93 -1.19
N SER A 69 -18.37 9.36 -0.66
CA SER A 69 -17.28 9.92 -1.47
C SER A 69 -16.66 8.88 -2.40
N THR A 70 -16.44 7.66 -1.90
CA THR A 70 -15.85 6.57 -2.71
C THR A 70 -16.85 6.03 -3.72
N LEU A 71 -18.15 6.01 -3.39
CA LEU A 71 -19.21 5.63 -4.33
C LEU A 71 -19.38 6.67 -5.44
N ALA A 72 -19.37 7.97 -5.09
CA ALA A 72 -19.43 9.05 -6.06
C ALA A 72 -18.20 9.05 -6.98
N ALA A 73 -17.00 8.81 -6.43
CA ALA A 73 -15.78 8.67 -7.23
C ALA A 73 -15.89 7.49 -8.21
N ALA A 74 -16.26 6.30 -7.75
CA ALA A 74 -16.44 5.12 -8.61
C ALA A 74 -17.51 5.33 -9.69
N GLY A 75 -18.66 5.91 -9.32
CA GLY A 75 -19.73 6.24 -10.27
C GLY A 75 -19.31 7.30 -11.29
N SER A 76 -18.56 8.32 -10.86
CA SER A 76 -18.05 9.36 -11.76
C SER A 76 -17.06 8.81 -12.77
N VAL A 77 -16.14 7.92 -12.36
CA VAL A 77 -15.20 7.25 -13.27
C VAL A 77 -15.94 6.34 -14.24
N LEU A 78 -16.95 5.60 -13.77
CA LEU A 78 -17.77 4.76 -14.65
C LEU A 78 -18.50 5.60 -15.70
N LEU A 79 -19.14 6.70 -15.30
CA LEU A 79 -19.85 7.59 -16.21
C LEU A 79 -18.89 8.27 -17.19
N LEU A 80 -17.75 8.75 -16.72
CA LEU A 80 -16.74 9.38 -17.55
C LEU A 80 -16.14 8.39 -18.56
N ALA A 81 -15.87 7.16 -18.14
CA ALA A 81 -15.37 6.12 -19.03
C ALA A 81 -16.37 5.77 -20.14
N LEU A 82 -17.68 5.77 -19.84
CA LEU A 82 -18.72 5.51 -20.84
C LEU A 82 -18.91 6.68 -21.81
N VAL A 83 -18.88 7.92 -21.32
CA VAL A 83 -19.09 9.12 -22.16
C VAL A 83 -17.86 9.45 -23.00
N LEU A 84 -16.66 9.25 -22.46
CA LEU A 84 -15.38 9.62 -23.08
C LEU A 84 -14.63 8.43 -23.69
N ALA A 85 -15.30 7.30 -23.90
CA ALA A 85 -14.70 6.06 -24.40
C ALA A 85 -13.90 6.27 -25.70
N ASP A 86 -14.45 7.03 -26.65
CA ASP A 86 -13.80 7.30 -27.94
C ASP A 86 -12.52 8.15 -27.79
N LEU A 87 -12.52 9.10 -26.85
CA LEU A 87 -11.34 9.92 -26.57
C LEU A 87 -10.27 9.12 -25.82
N LEU A 88 -10.68 8.22 -24.91
CA LEU A 88 -9.79 7.29 -24.23
C LEU A 88 -9.12 6.33 -25.22
N ALA A 89 -9.82 5.88 -26.26
CA ALA A 89 -9.26 5.03 -27.30
C ALA A 89 -8.23 5.75 -28.19
N ALA A 90 -8.33 7.08 -28.32
CA ALA A 90 -7.37 7.91 -29.05
C ALA A 90 -6.15 8.33 -28.19
N MET A 91 -6.09 7.94 -26.91
CA MET A 91 -4.98 8.31 -26.04
C MET A 91 -3.65 7.72 -26.55
N PRO A 92 -2.63 8.56 -26.81
CA PRO A 92 -1.35 8.07 -27.27
C PRO A 92 -0.65 7.26 -26.19
N MET A 93 -0.04 6.14 -26.59
CA MET A 93 0.74 5.28 -25.69
C MET A 93 1.83 6.06 -24.93
N ALA A 94 2.35 7.14 -25.53
CA ALA A 94 3.32 8.04 -24.90
C ALA A 94 2.81 8.68 -23.60
N ALA A 95 1.54 9.09 -23.55
CA ALA A 95 0.97 9.71 -22.35
C ALA A 95 0.88 8.70 -21.20
N LEU A 96 0.48 7.45 -21.52
CA LEU A 96 0.39 6.37 -20.54
C LEU A 96 1.77 6.01 -19.98
N THR A 97 2.80 5.94 -20.84
CA THR A 97 4.17 5.69 -20.39
C THR A 97 4.68 6.81 -19.48
N ALA A 98 4.42 8.07 -19.81
CA ALA A 98 4.83 9.21 -18.99
C ALA A 98 4.21 9.14 -17.57
N VAL A 99 2.92 8.79 -17.47
CA VAL A 99 2.25 8.61 -16.18
C VAL A 99 2.84 7.43 -15.41
N MET A 100 3.15 6.31 -16.07
CA MET A 100 3.78 5.16 -15.41
C MET A 100 5.16 5.48 -14.85
N VAL A 101 5.98 6.24 -15.58
CA VAL A 101 7.29 6.70 -15.10
C VAL A 101 7.13 7.66 -13.93
N PHE A 102 6.19 8.61 -14.00
CA PHE A 102 5.90 9.53 -12.91
C PHE A 102 5.49 8.80 -11.62
N ILE A 103 4.61 7.80 -11.72
CA ILE A 103 4.20 6.98 -10.58
C ILE A 103 5.40 6.21 -10.03
N ALA A 104 6.20 5.56 -10.88
CA ALA A 104 7.38 4.82 -10.46
C ALA A 104 8.36 5.69 -9.66
N VAL A 105 8.67 6.90 -10.17
CA VAL A 105 9.55 7.85 -9.48
C VAL A 105 8.92 8.31 -8.15
N THR A 106 7.61 8.50 -8.11
CA THR A 106 6.90 8.90 -6.88
C THR A 106 6.87 7.78 -5.83
N THR A 107 6.81 6.51 -6.25
CA THR A 107 6.83 5.35 -5.35
C THR A 107 8.23 5.09 -4.78
N PHE A 108 9.29 5.36 -5.54
CA PHE A 108 10.66 5.22 -5.04
C PHE A 108 11.06 6.41 -4.14
N ASP A 109 11.16 6.17 -2.84
CA ASP A 109 11.71 7.18 -1.93
C ASP A 109 13.24 7.16 -1.95
N TRP A 110 13.83 8.11 -2.68
CA TRP A 110 15.29 8.26 -2.83
C TRP A 110 16.03 8.47 -1.50
N ARG A 111 15.32 8.82 -0.41
CA ARG A 111 15.91 8.96 0.93
C ARG A 111 16.20 7.61 1.61
N SER A 112 15.51 6.54 1.23
CA SER A 112 15.82 5.17 1.70
C SER A 112 17.07 4.58 1.05
N VAL A 113 17.40 5.03 -0.16
CA VAL A 113 18.63 4.65 -0.89
C VAL A 113 19.82 5.51 -0.45
N ALA A 114 19.57 6.65 0.20
CA ALA A 114 20.64 7.52 0.70
C ALA A 114 21.49 6.78 1.78
N PRO A 115 22.83 6.70 1.62
CA PRO A 115 23.71 5.90 2.49
C PRO A 115 23.77 6.37 3.95
N ARG A 116 23.25 7.57 4.25
CA ARG A 116 23.15 8.12 5.61
C ARG A 116 22.00 7.52 6.42
N THR A 117 20.92 7.10 5.76
CA THR A 117 19.75 6.44 6.37
C THR A 117 19.99 4.94 6.53
N LEU A 118 20.74 4.35 5.59
CA LEU A 118 21.13 2.93 5.60
C LEU A 118 22.02 2.55 6.79
N LYS A 119 22.84 3.49 7.29
CA LYS A 119 23.67 3.29 8.51
C LYS A 119 22.87 3.33 9.83
N ARG A 120 21.66 3.90 9.84
CA ARG A 120 20.77 3.90 11.02
C ARG A 120 19.73 2.79 10.99
N SER A 121 19.53 2.14 9.84
CA SER A 121 18.59 1.04 9.69
C SER A 121 19.17 -0.28 10.26
N PRO A 122 18.37 -1.14 10.90
CA PRO A 122 18.84 -2.45 11.34
C PRO A 122 19.33 -3.26 10.13
N TRP A 123 20.56 -3.77 10.21
CA TRP A 123 21.18 -4.66 9.21
C TRP A 123 20.22 -5.70 8.58
N PRO A 124 19.39 -6.44 9.33
CA PRO A 124 18.47 -7.42 8.74
C PRO A 124 17.42 -6.81 7.80
N VAL A 125 16.97 -5.57 8.02
CA VAL A 125 15.95 -4.92 7.17
C VAL A 125 16.54 -4.52 5.82
N THR A 126 17.76 -3.99 5.82
CA THR A 126 18.48 -3.62 4.60
C THR A 126 18.81 -4.84 3.74
N VAL A 127 19.23 -5.95 4.36
CA VAL A 127 19.54 -7.19 3.65
C VAL A 127 18.30 -7.75 2.95
N VAL A 128 17.15 -7.80 3.64
CA VAL A 128 15.90 -8.29 3.04
C VAL A 128 15.46 -7.37 1.90
N LEU A 129 15.52 -6.04 2.06
CA LEU A 129 15.16 -5.08 1.02
C LEU A 129 16.02 -5.24 -0.25
N VAL A 130 17.35 -5.36 -0.10
CA VAL A 130 18.25 -5.51 -1.24
C VAL A 130 18.04 -6.87 -1.92
N ALA A 131 17.84 -7.94 -1.13
CA ALA A 131 17.58 -9.27 -1.66
C ALA A 131 16.28 -9.31 -2.48
N THR A 132 15.17 -8.79 -1.94
CA THR A 132 13.89 -8.82 -2.66
C THR A 132 13.93 -7.99 -3.93
N VAL A 133 14.49 -6.78 -3.89
CA VAL A 133 14.64 -5.93 -5.08
C VAL A 133 15.55 -6.59 -6.11
N GLY A 134 16.71 -7.11 -5.69
CA GLY A 134 17.66 -7.76 -6.59
C GLY A 134 17.07 -9.00 -7.27
N LEU A 135 16.36 -9.84 -6.52
CA LEU A 135 15.67 -11.02 -7.06
C LEU A 135 14.52 -10.63 -8.00
N THR A 136 13.69 -9.64 -7.66
CA THR A 136 12.61 -9.18 -8.54
C THR A 136 13.15 -8.59 -9.85
N VAL A 137 14.22 -7.79 -9.80
CA VAL A 137 14.83 -7.22 -11.01
C VAL A 137 15.50 -8.30 -11.87
N ALA A 138 16.18 -9.28 -11.25
CA ALA A 138 16.81 -10.36 -11.99
C ALA A 138 15.79 -11.31 -12.65
N THR A 139 14.73 -11.66 -11.93
CA THR A 139 13.72 -12.64 -12.38
C THR A 139 12.57 -12.03 -13.15
N HIS A 140 12.43 -10.69 -13.14
CA HIS A 140 11.27 -9.96 -13.66
C HIS A 140 9.93 -10.42 -13.06
N ASP A 141 9.98 -11.11 -11.91
CA ASP A 141 8.81 -11.66 -11.24
C ASP A 141 8.74 -11.19 -9.79
N LEU A 142 7.69 -10.43 -9.49
CA LEU A 142 7.44 -9.90 -8.16
C LEU A 142 7.09 -11.02 -7.16
N ALA A 143 6.48 -12.12 -7.61
CA ALA A 143 6.12 -13.24 -6.74
C ALA A 143 7.36 -13.95 -6.19
N ILE A 144 8.41 -14.11 -7.00
CA ILE A 144 9.68 -14.70 -6.59
C ILE A 144 10.39 -13.80 -5.56
N GLY A 145 10.37 -12.48 -5.80
CA GLY A 145 10.91 -11.51 -4.84
C GLY A 145 10.24 -11.60 -3.47
N VAL A 146 8.90 -11.60 -3.42
CA VAL A 146 8.15 -11.65 -2.15
C VAL A 146 8.33 -12.99 -1.42
N THR A 147 8.37 -14.11 -2.12
CA THR A 147 8.57 -15.44 -1.51
C THR A 147 9.98 -15.60 -0.94
N SER A 148 11.00 -15.05 -1.61
CA SER A 148 12.38 -15.06 -1.11
C SER A 148 12.53 -14.30 0.22
N ALA A 149 11.83 -13.17 0.37
CA ALA A 149 11.80 -12.37 1.59
C ALA A 149 11.32 -13.20 2.80
N ARG A 150 10.26 -13.98 2.58
CA ARG A 150 9.62 -14.82 3.60
C ARG A 150 10.53 -15.96 4.05
N CYS A 151 11.33 -16.53 3.15
CA CYS A 151 12.23 -17.64 3.44
C CYS A 151 13.54 -17.21 4.12
N TRP A 152 13.85 -15.91 4.22
CA TRP A 152 15.12 -15.47 4.81
C TRP A 152 15.20 -15.81 6.31
N PRO A 153 16.16 -16.67 6.75
CA PRO A 153 16.25 -17.15 8.14
C PRO A 153 16.44 -16.03 9.18
N GLY A 154 17.05 -14.90 8.76
CA GLY A 154 17.23 -13.72 9.61
C GLY A 154 15.94 -12.95 9.91
N CYS A 155 14.90 -13.09 9.07
CA CYS A 155 13.64 -12.38 9.22
C CYS A 155 12.69 -13.10 10.21
N CYS A 156 12.74 -14.43 10.29
CA CYS A 156 12.02 -15.21 11.31
C CYS A 156 12.57 -15.00 12.73
N ARG A 157 13.85 -14.63 12.87
CA ARG A 157 14.46 -14.34 14.18
C ARG A 157 14.27 -12.88 14.62
N ALA A 158 13.88 -12.00 13.70
CA ALA A 158 13.27 -10.72 14.00
C ALA A 158 11.77 -10.93 14.33
N GLY A 159 11.48 -11.74 15.35
CA GLY A 159 10.20 -11.64 16.03
C GLY A 159 9.99 -10.21 16.52
N PRO A 160 8.74 -9.78 16.83
CA PRO A 160 8.46 -8.44 17.33
C PRO A 160 9.26 -8.21 18.61
N ALA A 161 10.46 -7.65 18.46
CA ALA A 161 11.36 -7.36 19.56
C ALA A 161 10.82 -6.14 20.27
N ARG A 162 9.88 -6.40 21.19
CA ARG A 162 9.83 -5.83 22.54
C ARG A 162 10.33 -4.38 22.62
N ARG A 163 9.59 -3.44 22.05
CA ARG A 163 9.85 -2.00 22.27
C ARG A 163 8.56 -1.19 22.46
N SER A 164 7.56 -1.80 23.09
CA SER A 164 6.41 -1.07 23.65
C SER A 164 6.34 -1.17 25.18
N SER A 165 7.03 -2.13 25.81
CA SER A 165 7.04 -2.32 27.26
C SER A 165 8.02 -1.43 28.02
N ASP A 166 8.89 -0.66 27.35
CA ASP A 166 9.95 0.13 28.00
C ASP A 166 9.65 1.65 28.08
N LEU A 167 8.58 2.10 27.41
CA LEU A 167 8.09 3.49 27.50
C LEU A 167 6.97 3.66 28.52
N SER A 168 6.29 2.57 28.93
CA SER A 168 5.27 2.63 29.99
C SER A 168 5.87 2.60 31.40
N GLY A 169 7.12 2.14 31.58
CA GLY A 169 7.77 2.05 32.89
C GLY A 169 8.47 3.33 33.34
N ARG A 170 8.70 4.30 32.43
CA ARG A 170 9.37 5.58 32.74
C ARG A 170 8.41 6.74 33.04
N ALA A 171 7.11 6.58 32.78
CA ALA A 171 6.11 7.62 33.02
C ALA A 171 5.45 7.56 34.43
N SER A 172 5.75 6.54 35.24
CA SER A 172 5.20 6.40 36.61
C SER A 172 6.21 6.63 37.73
N THR A 173 7.46 7.00 37.41
CA THR A 173 8.50 7.35 38.42
C THR A 173 8.85 8.83 38.46
N GLU A 174 8.11 9.69 37.73
CA GLU A 174 8.20 11.16 37.82
C GLU A 174 6.84 11.75 38.25
N GLY A 175 6.34 11.32 39.41
CA GLY A 175 5.16 11.86 40.08
C GLY A 175 5.27 11.69 41.58
#